data_AF-X6CFX9-F1
#
_entry.id   AF-X6CFX9-F1
#
_cell.length_a   1.000
_cell.length_b   1.000
_cell.length_c   1.000
_cell.angle_alpha   90.00
_cell.angle_beta   90.00
_cell.angle_gamma   90.00
#
_symmetry.space_group_name_H-M   'P 1'
#
loop_
_entity.id
_entity.type
_entity.pdbx_description
1 polymer ?
#
loop_
_entity_poly.entity_id
_entity_poly.type
_entity_poly.pdbx_seq_one_letter_code
_entity_poly.pdbx_strand_id
1 'polypeptide(L)'
;MLHADTMGGTGFSPTHYVDISAHADVKAKAIRKHQSQDPERFVDGARTQNLFRSGQCNGAPGSLAEAFRFEPIFPFADIRELLPPAPPIRKVMVSTKQVD
;
A
#
# COMPACT_ATOMS: atom_id res chain seq x y z
N MET A 1 -15.79 -1.69 8.41
CA MET A 1 -15.11 -2.85 7.79
C MET A 1 -13.82 -2.37 7.14
N LEU A 2 -12.74 -3.17 7.19
CA LEU A 2 -11.48 -2.88 6.50
C LEU A 2 -11.40 -3.74 5.24
N HIS A 3 -11.16 -3.11 4.10
CA HIS A 3 -11.03 -3.76 2.80
C HIS A 3 -9.61 -3.58 2.29
N ALA A 4 -8.99 -4.66 1.82
CA ALA A 4 -7.76 -4.61 1.06
C ALA A 4 -8.08 -4.30 -0.41
N ASP A 5 -7.18 -3.58 -1.06
CA ASP A 5 -7.27 -3.29 -2.49
C ASP A 5 -7.24 -4.58 -3.33
N THR A 6 -8.08 -4.63 -4.37
CA THR A 6 -8.07 -5.77 -5.30
C THR A 6 -6.88 -5.63 -6.24
N MET A 7 -6.36 -6.75 -6.73
CA MET A 7 -5.13 -6.77 -7.54
C MET A 7 -5.15 -5.87 -8.77
N GLY A 8 -6.32 -5.70 -9.39
CA GLY A 8 -6.51 -4.79 -10.53
C GLY A 8 -6.68 -3.33 -10.14
N GLY A 9 -6.96 -3.02 -8.87
CA GLY A 9 -7.08 -1.67 -8.33
C GLY A 9 -8.26 -0.83 -8.86
N THR A 10 -8.96 -1.30 -9.88
CA THR A 10 -10.03 -0.57 -10.58
C THR A 10 -11.22 -0.29 -9.67
N GLY A 11 -11.62 0.98 -9.59
CA GLY A 11 -12.76 1.41 -8.77
C GLY A 11 -12.53 1.35 -7.26
N PHE A 12 -11.33 0.96 -6.82
CA PHE A 12 -10.98 0.96 -5.41
C PHE A 12 -10.50 2.36 -5.00
N SER A 13 -11.10 2.92 -3.95
CA SER A 13 -10.79 4.23 -3.39
C SER A 13 -10.17 4.06 -2.00
N PRO A 14 -8.83 3.99 -1.89
CA PRO A 14 -8.17 3.78 -0.60
C PRO A 14 -8.33 4.99 0.31
N THR A 15 -8.49 4.72 1.61
CA THR A 15 -8.39 5.76 2.65
C THR A 15 -7.08 5.69 3.42
N HIS A 16 -6.37 4.55 3.34
CA HIS A 16 -5.12 4.32 4.05
C HIS A 16 -4.10 3.69 3.10
N TYR A 17 -2.85 4.13 3.22
CA TYR A 17 -1.70 3.60 2.50
C TYR A 17 -0.63 3.24 3.51
N VAL A 18 -0.07 2.04 3.39
CA VAL A 18 0.93 1.49 4.30
C VAL A 18 2.20 1.24 3.52
N ASP A 19 3.31 1.88 3.91
CA ASP A 19 4.63 1.59 3.34
C ASP A 19 5.06 0.18 3.73
N ILE A 20 5.23 -0.67 2.72
CA ILE A 20 5.65 -2.07 2.87
C ILE A 20 7.04 -2.32 2.28
N SER A 21 7.81 -1.27 1.98
CA SER A 21 9.11 -1.40 1.31
C SER A 21 10.07 -2.34 2.06
N ALA A 22 10.08 -2.28 3.40
CA ALA A 22 10.87 -3.17 4.24
C ALA A 22 10.32 -4.61 4.36
N HIS A 23 9.08 -4.84 3.91
CA HIS A 23 8.35 -6.10 4.07
C HIS A 23 8.08 -6.82 2.74
N ALA A 24 8.54 -6.27 1.62
CA ALA A 24 8.32 -6.80 0.28
C ALA A 24 8.76 -8.26 0.14
N ASP A 25 9.93 -8.61 0.68
CA ASP A 25 10.49 -9.96 0.61
C ASP A 25 9.66 -10.97 1.42
N VAL A 26 9.19 -10.56 2.60
CA VAL A 26 8.35 -11.40 3.46
C VAL A 26 7.02 -11.65 2.78
N LYS A 27 6.41 -10.62 2.18
CA LYS A 27 5.18 -10.74 1.40
C LYS A 27 5.35 -11.70 0.22
N ALA A 28 6.41 -11.55 -0.57
CA ALA A 28 6.67 -12.43 -1.71
C ALA A 28 6.87 -13.89 -1.26
N LYS A 29 7.60 -14.11 -0.14
CA LYS A 29 7.75 -15.46 0.45
C LYS A 29 6.41 -16.03 0.90
N ALA A 30 5.52 -15.21 1.48
CA ALA A 30 4.19 -15.64 1.90
C ALA A 30 3.33 -16.03 0.69
N ILE A 31 3.29 -15.22 -0.36
CA ILE A 31 2.57 -15.53 -1.61
C ILE A 31 3.06 -16.87 -2.19
N ARG A 32 4.37 -17.10 -2.21
CA ARG A 32 4.99 -18.35 -2.70
C ARG A 32 4.61 -19.61 -1.91
N LYS A 33 4.05 -19.48 -0.70
CA LYS A 33 3.52 -20.64 0.03
C LYS A 33 2.23 -21.20 -0.59
N HIS A 34 1.51 -20.42 -1.39
CA HIS A 34 0.28 -20.84 -2.05
C HIS A 34 0.56 -21.55 -3.40
N GLN A 35 1.31 -22.65 -3.35
CA GLN A 35 1.85 -23.35 -4.53
C GLN A 35 0.78 -23.76 -5.56
N SER A 36 -0.41 -24.15 -5.10
CA SER A 36 -1.52 -24.55 -5.98
C SER A 36 -2.12 -23.41 -6.81
N GLN A 37 -1.72 -22.15 -6.55
CA GLN A 37 -2.31 -20.96 -7.16
C GLN A 37 -1.47 -20.37 -8.30
N ASP A 38 -0.37 -21.01 -8.69
CA ASP A 38 0.66 -20.42 -9.56
C ASP A 38 1.16 -19.08 -8.97
N PRO A 39 1.97 -19.12 -7.90
CA PRO A 39 2.18 -17.96 -7.04
C PRO A 39 3.04 -16.84 -7.66
N GLU A 40 3.89 -17.12 -8.65
CA GLU A 40 4.77 -16.07 -9.20
C GLU A 40 3.98 -14.96 -9.91
N ARG A 41 2.90 -15.31 -10.62
CA ARG A 41 2.00 -14.29 -11.21
C ARG A 41 1.44 -13.33 -10.17
N PHE A 42 1.24 -13.81 -8.94
CA PHE A 42 0.73 -13.04 -7.82
C PHE A 42 1.82 -12.23 -7.13
N VAL A 43 3.06 -12.70 -7.12
CA VAL A 43 4.22 -11.90 -6.69
C VAL A 43 4.38 -10.68 -7.60
N ASP A 44 4.35 -10.90 -8.92
CA ASP A 44 4.51 -9.84 -9.91
C ASP A 44 3.33 -8.87 -9.92
N GLY A 45 2.10 -9.41 -9.86
CA GLY A 45 0.88 -8.61 -9.74
C GLY A 45 0.87 -7.75 -8.47
N ALA A 46 1.20 -8.34 -7.33
CA ALA A 46 1.29 -7.60 -6.06
C ALA A 46 2.36 -6.51 -6.13
N ARG A 47 3.54 -6.79 -6.67
CA ARG A 47 4.61 -5.79 -6.83
C ARG A 47 4.15 -4.62 -7.70
N THR A 48 3.50 -4.90 -8.83
CA THR A 48 2.98 -3.88 -9.75
C THR A 48 1.96 -2.98 -9.05
N GLN A 49 0.99 -3.59 -8.36
CA GLN A 49 0.00 -2.88 -7.57
C GLN A 49 0.66 -2.02 -6.48
N ASN A 50 1.66 -2.56 -5.76
CA ASN A 50 2.31 -1.85 -4.67
C ASN A 50 3.16 -0.66 -5.15
N LEU A 51 3.81 -0.78 -6.30
CA LEU A 51 4.50 0.33 -6.96
C LEU A 51 3.52 1.44 -7.34
N PHE A 52 2.40 1.07 -7.96
CA PHE A 52 1.36 2.03 -8.34
C PHE A 52 0.81 2.79 -7.13
N ARG A 53 0.45 2.09 -6.06
CA ARG A 53 -0.07 2.71 -4.83
C ARG A 53 0.99 3.56 -4.13
N SER A 54 2.25 3.15 -4.13
CA SER A 54 3.33 4.00 -3.59
C SER A 54 3.47 5.30 -4.39
N GLY A 55 3.33 5.22 -5.72
CA GLY A 55 3.33 6.39 -6.59
C GLY A 55 2.23 7.41 -6.24
N GLN A 56 1.05 6.94 -5.85
CA GLN A 56 -0.05 7.82 -5.38
C GLN A 56 0.29 8.56 -4.08
N CYS A 57 1.25 8.07 -3.30
CA CYS A 57 1.74 8.69 -2.07
C CYS A 57 2.98 9.58 -2.28
N ASN A 58 3.40 9.83 -3.52
CA ASN A 58 4.71 10.43 -3.84
C ASN A 58 5.88 9.65 -3.19
N GLY A 59 5.75 8.32 -3.12
CA GLY A 59 6.81 7.46 -2.61
C GLY A 59 8.10 7.59 -3.43
N ALA A 60 9.24 7.30 -2.78
CA ALA A 60 10.53 7.27 -3.48
C ALA A 60 10.52 6.24 -4.63
N PRO A 61 11.33 6.40 -5.69
CA PRO A 61 11.43 5.40 -6.76
C PRO A 61 11.72 4.00 -6.20
N GLY A 62 10.90 3.01 -6.58
CA GLY A 62 11.00 1.63 -6.11
C GLY A 62 10.40 1.35 -4.73
N SER A 63 9.90 2.35 -4.02
CA SER A 63 9.12 2.14 -2.79
C SER A 63 7.78 1.46 -3.08
N LEU A 64 7.24 0.78 -2.08
CA LEU A 64 6.06 -0.08 -2.20
C LEU A 64 5.04 0.28 -1.13
N ALA A 65 3.76 0.36 -1.52
CA ALA A 65 2.68 0.60 -0.57
C ALA A 65 1.51 -0.37 -0.77
N GLU A 66 0.90 -0.81 0.33
CA GLU A 66 -0.41 -1.45 0.31
C GLU A 66 -1.52 -0.44 0.60
N ALA A 67 -2.67 -0.64 -0.03
CA ALA A 67 -3.78 0.27 0.04
C ALA A 67 -4.99 -0.41 0.68
N PHE A 68 -5.64 0.29 1.60
CA PHE A 68 -6.82 -0.19 2.31
C PHE A 68 -7.91 0.86 2.32
N ARG A 69 -9.17 0.41 2.34
CA ARG A 69 -10.34 1.25 2.56
C ARG A 69 -11.00 0.87 3.87
N PHE A 70 -11.08 1.83 4.78
CA PHE A 70 -11.85 1.70 6.01
C PHE A 70 -13.20 2.38 5.85
N GLU A 71 -14.26 1.61 6.07
CA GLU A 71 -15.64 2.10 6.14
C GLU A 71 -16.10 2.08 7.60
N PRO A 72 -16.24 3.24 8.27
CA PRO A 72 -16.70 3.31 9.65
C PRO A 72 -18.22 3.03 9.69
N ILE A 73 -18.60 1.81 10.07
CA ILE A 73 -20.00 1.38 10.22
C ILE A 73 -20.23 1.06 11.70
N PHE A 74 -21.36 1.52 12.24
CA PHE A 74 -21.74 1.21 13.62
C PHE A 74 -22.02 -0.30 13.80
N PRO A 75 -21.52 -0.94 14.88
CA PRO A 75 -20.62 -0.40 15.90
C PRO A 75 -19.19 -0.27 15.39
N PHE A 76 -18.57 0.91 15.55
CA PHE A 76 -17.27 1.22 14.95
C PHE A 76 -16.19 0.25 15.43
N ALA A 77 -15.52 -0.40 14.49
CA ALA A 77 -14.31 -1.17 14.76
C ALA A 77 -13.13 -0.19 14.88
N ASP A 78 -12.40 -0.26 15.99
CA ASP A 78 -11.13 0.45 16.14
C ASP A 78 -10.04 -0.27 15.33
N ILE A 79 -9.54 0.37 14.28
CA ILE A 79 -8.50 -0.19 13.40
C ILE A 79 -7.10 0.33 13.74
N ARG A 80 -6.93 1.13 14.80
CA ARG A 80 -5.64 1.78 15.11
C ARG A 80 -4.53 0.75 15.33
N GLU A 81 -4.84 -0.38 15.97
CA GLU A 81 -3.90 -1.49 16.18
C GLU A 81 -3.53 -2.25 14.89
N LEU A 82 -4.32 -2.08 13.82
CA LEU A 82 -4.01 -2.66 12.50
C LEU A 82 -3.17 -1.74 11.62
N LEU A 83 -3.09 -0.45 11.97
CA LEU A 83 -2.34 0.52 11.21
C LEU A 83 -0.90 0.61 11.73
N PRO A 84 0.08 0.86 10.85
CA PRO A 84 1.43 1.16 11.31
C PRO A 84 1.41 2.42 12.19
N PRO A 85 2.44 2.62 13.04
CA PRO A 85 2.64 3.87 13.75
C PRO A 85 2.58 5.05 12.77
N ALA A 86 2.06 6.18 13.25
CA ALA A 86 1.97 7.38 12.43
C ALA A 86 3.34 7.72 11.81
N PRO A 87 3.41 8.00 10.50
CA PRO A 87 4.67 8.32 9.86
C PRO A 87 5.24 9.62 10.46
N PRO A 88 6.58 9.78 10.50
CA PRO A 88 7.18 11.02 10.94
C PRO A 88 6.72 12.18 10.05
N ILE A 89 6.31 13.28 10.68
CA ILE A 89 5.85 14.47 9.97
C ILE A 89 7.02 15.04 9.15
N ARG A 90 6.94 14.89 7.83
CA ARG A 90 7.89 15.54 6.90
C ARG A 90 7.42 16.97 6.65
N LYS A 91 8.28 17.96 6.91
CA LYS A 91 8.00 19.34 6.53
C LYS A 91 7.87 19.43 5.01
N VAL A 92 6.79 20.03 4.52
CA VAL A 92 6.65 20.35 3.10
C VAL A 92 7.68 21.42 2.76
N MET A 93 8.65 21.08 1.92
CA MET A 93 9.56 22.07 1.36
C MET A 93 9.00 22.51 0.01
N VAL A 94 8.74 23.80 -0.14
CA VAL A 94 8.37 24.38 -1.44
C VAL A 94 9.59 24.30 -2.35
N SER A 95 9.43 23.78 -3.56
CA SER A 95 10.48 23.78 -4.56
C SER A 95 10.91 25.22 -4.85
N THR A 96 12.17 25.54 -4.63
CA THR A 96 12.75 26.84 -5.00
C THR A 96 13.19 26.89 -6.46
N LYS A 97 13.00 25.81 -7.24
CA LYS A 97 13.24 25.85 -8.68
C LYS A 97 12.19 26.74 -9.35
N GLN A 98 12.65 27.85 -9.92
CA GLN A 98 11.90 28.50 -10.99
C GLN A 98 11.97 27.60 -12.23
N VAL A 99 10.81 27.45 -12.87
CA VAL A 99 10.70 26.83 -14.18
C VAL A 99 10.58 28.00 -15.15
N ASP A 100 11.60 28.20 -15.98
CA ASP A 100 11.61 29.19 -17.07
C ASP A 100 10.64 28.80 -18.20
#